data_AF-A0A7Y0DDZ6-F1
#
_entry.id   AF-A0A7Y0DDZ6-F1
#
_cell.length_a   1.000
_cell.length_b   1.000
_cell.length_c   1.000
_cell.angle_alpha   90.00
_cell.angle_beta   90.00
_cell.angle_gamma   90.00
#
_symmetry.space_group_name_H-M   'P 1'
#
loop_
_entity.id
_entity.type
_entity.pdbx_description
1 polymer ?
#
loop_
_entity_poly.entity_id
_entity_poly.type
_entity_poly.pdbx_seq_one_letter_code
_entity_poly.pdbx_strand_id
1 'polypeptide(L)'
;MPTPTKGPRLGGGPAHERLILANLATSLFEHDQITTTEAKAKRLRPLAERLVTFAKRGDLHARRRVLTVVRDKGVVHRLFTEIAPDMTDRQGGYTRITKIGNRKGDNAPMAVIELVREPLSPKKATVAEAEAATKRAAKDLKAAKPAKAAKAAKSEVSDETPVSDETAVSDEIVAPAVVEAEAVAEAEAVVAQDADDATDDSSNTKA
;
A
#
# COMPACT_ATOMS: atom_id res chain seq x y z
N MET A 1 5.47 -6.72 -5.38
CA MET A 1 5.75 -5.84 -6.54
C MET A 1 4.65 -6.00 -7.58
N PRO A 2 4.41 -5.01 -8.46
CA PRO A 2 3.58 -5.20 -9.65
C PRO A 2 4.16 -6.27 -10.59
N THR A 3 3.37 -6.72 -11.56
CA THR A 3 3.79 -7.72 -12.54
C THR A 3 5.07 -7.25 -13.25
N PRO A 4 6.15 -8.07 -13.28
CA PRO A 4 7.40 -7.64 -13.87
C PRO A 4 7.21 -7.34 -15.35
N THR A 5 7.85 -6.26 -15.82
CA THR A 5 7.82 -5.90 -17.24
C THR A 5 8.36 -7.05 -18.10
N LYS A 6 7.76 -7.25 -19.28
CA LYS A 6 8.41 -7.92 -20.41
C LYS A 6 9.23 -6.86 -21.17
N GLY A 7 10.43 -7.21 -21.60
CA GLY A 7 11.38 -6.30 -22.28
C GLY A 7 12.25 -5.45 -21.33
N PRO A 8 12.93 -4.42 -21.86
CA PRO A 8 13.86 -3.58 -21.11
C PRO A 8 13.25 -2.88 -19.87
N ARG A 9 14.12 -2.61 -18.89
CA ARG A 9 13.80 -1.92 -17.63
C ARG A 9 14.01 -0.41 -17.77
N LEU A 10 13.24 0.39 -17.03
CA LEU A 10 13.48 1.84 -16.97
C LEU A 10 14.81 2.14 -16.25
N GLY A 11 15.63 3.03 -16.81
CA GLY A 11 16.94 3.37 -16.22
C GLY A 11 18.01 2.28 -16.37
N GLY A 12 17.85 1.33 -17.30
CA GLY A 12 18.85 0.33 -17.67
C GLY A 12 18.91 -0.90 -16.77
N GLY A 13 18.58 -0.79 -15.47
CA GLY A 13 18.68 -1.90 -14.52
C GLY A 13 17.50 -1.99 -13.53
N PRO A 14 17.26 -3.18 -12.93
CA PRO A 14 16.11 -3.42 -12.05
C PRO A 14 16.19 -2.67 -10.72
N ALA A 15 17.40 -2.36 -10.23
CA ALA A 15 17.59 -1.52 -9.04
C ALA A 15 17.21 -0.05 -9.34
N HIS A 16 17.66 0.47 -10.49
CA HIS A 16 17.37 1.84 -10.91
C HIS A 16 15.88 2.04 -11.23
N GLU A 17 15.21 1.07 -11.90
CA GLU A 17 13.76 1.13 -12.12
C GLU A 17 12.98 1.26 -10.81
N ARG A 18 13.38 0.53 -9.75
CA ARG A 18 12.73 0.63 -8.42
C ARG A 18 12.87 2.02 -7.81
N LEU A 19 14.05 2.62 -7.90
CA LEU A 19 14.31 3.97 -7.38
C LEU A 19 13.55 5.04 -8.18
N ILE A 20 13.54 4.95 -9.51
CA ILE A 20 12.75 5.84 -10.38
C ILE A 20 11.25 5.76 -10.00
N LEU A 21 10.70 4.56 -9.84
CA LEU A 21 9.29 4.39 -9.51
C LEU A 21 8.96 4.80 -8.07
N ALA A 22 9.88 4.62 -7.12
CA ALA A 22 9.73 5.11 -5.75
C ALA A 22 9.68 6.65 -5.72
N ASN A 23 10.64 7.32 -6.37
CA ASN A 23 10.70 8.79 -6.40
C ASN A 23 9.47 9.38 -7.12
N LEU A 24 9.05 8.80 -8.25
CA LEU A 24 7.83 9.21 -8.95
C LEU A 24 6.56 8.99 -8.12
N ALA A 25 6.50 7.95 -7.30
CA ALA A 25 5.38 7.73 -6.37
C ALA A 25 5.36 8.78 -5.25
N THR A 26 6.53 9.11 -4.69
CA THR A 26 6.69 10.18 -3.70
C THR A 26 6.16 11.51 -4.25
N SER A 27 6.68 11.97 -5.40
CA SER A 27 6.25 13.25 -6.00
C SER A 27 4.77 13.25 -6.42
N LEU A 28 4.20 12.11 -6.81
CA LEU A 28 2.76 12.01 -7.11
C LEU A 28 1.88 12.21 -5.86
N PHE A 29 2.30 11.70 -4.70
CA PHE A 29 1.59 11.91 -3.43
C PHE A 29 1.92 13.27 -2.78
N GLU A 30 3.02 13.90 -3.17
CA GLU A 30 3.43 15.23 -2.72
C GLU A 30 2.72 16.37 -3.48
N HIS A 31 2.48 16.20 -4.79
CA HIS A 31 1.93 17.26 -5.65
C HIS A 31 0.56 16.94 -6.26
N ASP A 32 -0.02 15.78 -5.96
CA ASP A 32 -1.27 15.21 -6.52
C ASP A 32 -1.26 14.92 -8.04
N GLN A 33 -0.41 15.60 -8.81
CA GLN A 33 -0.29 15.53 -10.25
C GLN A 33 1.19 15.71 -10.68
N ILE A 34 1.68 14.86 -11.59
CA ILE A 34 3.03 14.99 -12.17
C ILE A 34 3.02 14.77 -13.69
N THR A 35 3.86 15.52 -14.41
CA THR A 35 4.06 15.37 -15.85
C THR A 35 5.31 14.52 -16.12
N THR A 36 5.16 13.43 -16.87
CA THR A 36 6.25 12.48 -17.16
C THR A 36 6.07 11.83 -18.53
N THR A 37 6.91 10.87 -18.92
CA THR A 37 6.72 10.15 -20.19
C THR A 37 5.61 9.10 -20.07
N GLU A 38 4.86 8.83 -21.15
CA GLU A 38 3.75 7.86 -21.16
C GLU A 38 4.20 6.48 -20.63
N ALA A 39 5.43 6.06 -20.97
CA ALA A 39 6.02 4.83 -20.49
C ALA A 39 6.23 4.82 -18.96
N LYS A 40 6.74 5.92 -18.37
CA LYS A 40 6.91 6.05 -16.91
C LYS A 40 5.56 6.07 -16.20
N ALA A 41 4.59 6.85 -16.68
CA ALA A 41 3.25 6.93 -16.11
C ALA A 41 2.55 5.54 -16.08
N LYS A 42 2.59 4.80 -17.19
CA LYS A 42 2.04 3.43 -17.27
C LYS A 42 2.70 2.44 -16.30
N ARG A 43 4.00 2.59 -16.01
CA ARG A 43 4.73 1.76 -15.04
C ARG A 43 4.43 2.16 -13.59
N LEU A 44 4.18 3.45 -13.34
CA LEU A 44 3.87 3.97 -12.02
C LEU A 44 2.50 3.54 -11.49
N ARG A 45 1.47 3.56 -12.36
CA ARG A 45 0.07 3.20 -11.99
C ARG A 45 -0.07 1.97 -11.08
N PRO A 46 0.39 0.76 -11.45
CA PRO A 46 0.18 -0.44 -10.63
C PRO A 46 1.01 -0.46 -9.34
N LEU A 47 1.96 0.46 -9.15
CA LEU A 47 2.63 0.69 -7.87
C LEU A 47 1.82 1.69 -7.03
N ALA A 48 1.49 2.85 -7.58
CA ALA A 48 0.72 3.90 -6.90
C ALA A 48 -0.65 3.41 -6.43
N GLU A 49 -1.41 2.71 -7.29
CA GLU A 49 -2.73 2.14 -6.95
C GLU A 49 -2.64 1.15 -5.76
N ARG A 50 -1.51 0.44 -5.60
CA ARG A 50 -1.29 -0.47 -4.46
C ARG A 50 -0.89 0.26 -3.18
N LEU A 51 -0.10 1.33 -3.28
CA LEU A 51 0.26 2.15 -2.13
C LEU A 51 -0.99 2.83 -1.55
N VAL A 52 -1.88 3.35 -2.39
CA VAL A 52 -3.20 3.85 -1.96
C VAL A 52 -4.05 2.73 -1.35
N THR A 53 -4.06 1.53 -1.94
CA THR A 53 -4.80 0.37 -1.37
C THR A 53 -4.28 -0.04 0.01
N PHE A 54 -2.97 0.06 0.25
CA PHE A 54 -2.40 -0.14 1.59
C PHE A 54 -2.78 1.00 2.54
N ALA A 55 -2.72 2.25 2.08
CA ALA A 55 -3.08 3.42 2.89
C ALA A 55 -4.54 3.36 3.37
N LYS A 56 -5.48 2.99 2.49
CA LYS A 56 -6.90 2.74 2.80
C LYS A 56 -7.15 1.66 3.86
N ARG A 57 -6.20 0.75 4.12
CA ARG A 57 -6.31 -0.23 5.20
C ARG A 57 -6.01 0.37 6.58
N GLY A 58 -5.21 1.43 6.63
CA GLY A 58 -4.85 2.14 7.86
C GLY A 58 -3.93 1.42 8.84
N ASP A 59 -3.70 0.11 8.68
CA ASP A 59 -2.95 -0.70 9.65
C ASP A 59 -1.44 -0.36 9.74
N LEU A 60 -0.87 -0.62 10.92
CA LEU A 60 0.56 -0.43 11.17
C LEU A 60 1.44 -1.28 10.23
N HIS A 61 0.94 -2.44 9.78
CA HIS A 61 1.59 -3.24 8.76
C HIS A 61 1.63 -2.52 7.40
N ALA A 62 0.54 -1.94 6.90
CA ALA A 62 0.53 -1.13 5.69
C ALA A 62 1.50 0.05 5.79
N ARG A 63 1.53 0.77 6.91
CA ARG A 63 2.49 1.88 7.13
C ARG A 63 3.93 1.40 6.96
N ARG A 64 4.30 0.28 7.61
CA ARG A 64 5.62 -0.36 7.42
C ARG A 64 5.87 -0.80 5.96
N ARG A 65 4.85 -1.33 5.26
CA ARG A 65 4.95 -1.74 3.85
C ARG A 65 5.11 -0.57 2.88
N VAL A 66 4.48 0.57 3.14
CA VAL A 66 4.63 1.78 2.31
C VAL A 66 6.02 2.37 2.51
N LEU A 67 6.54 2.39 3.74
CA LEU A 67 7.89 2.88 4.09
C LEU A 67 9.03 2.10 3.40
N THR A 68 8.78 0.86 2.91
CA THR A 68 9.79 0.16 2.09
C THR A 68 9.94 0.72 0.68
N VAL A 69 9.03 1.61 0.25
CA VAL A 69 9.01 2.22 -1.09
C VAL A 69 9.15 3.74 -0.99
N VAL A 70 8.26 4.41 -0.25
CA VAL A 70 8.30 5.86 -0.03
C VAL A 70 9.07 6.10 1.27
N ARG A 71 10.27 6.67 1.16
CA ARG A 71 11.19 6.87 2.30
C ARG A 71 10.86 8.10 3.14
N ASP A 72 10.16 9.07 2.56
CA ASP A 72 9.76 10.30 3.24
C ASP A 72 8.55 10.05 4.17
N LYS A 73 8.72 10.38 5.44
CA LYS A 73 7.69 10.24 6.48
C LYS A 73 6.56 11.27 6.31
N GLY A 74 6.84 12.46 5.77
CA GLY A 74 5.83 13.51 5.53
C GLY A 74 4.83 13.08 4.46
N VAL A 75 5.34 12.63 3.31
CA VAL A 75 4.50 12.08 2.23
C VAL A 75 3.74 10.83 2.68
N VAL A 76 4.34 9.96 3.50
CA VAL A 76 3.63 8.80 4.09
C VAL A 76 2.55 9.23 5.08
N HIS A 77 2.77 10.28 5.88
CA HIS A 77 1.71 10.83 6.74
C HIS A 77 0.52 11.30 5.90
N ARG A 78 0.78 12.19 4.93
CA ARG A 78 -0.21 12.73 3.98
C ARG A 78 -1.02 11.64 3.27
N LEU A 79 -0.34 10.60 2.79
CA LEU A 79 -0.97 9.46 2.12
C LEU A 79 -2.05 8.76 2.98
N PHE A 80 -1.84 8.68 4.30
CA PHE A 80 -2.78 8.04 5.23
C PHE A 80 -3.81 9.02 5.84
N THR A 81 -3.51 10.31 5.97
CA THR A 81 -4.41 11.30 6.59
C THR A 81 -5.29 12.06 5.60
N GLU A 82 -4.82 12.33 4.39
CA GLU A 82 -5.56 13.07 3.36
C GLU A 82 -5.96 12.18 2.18
N ILE A 83 -5.04 11.37 1.65
CA ILE A 83 -5.26 10.67 0.37
C ILE A 83 -6.12 9.43 0.54
N ALA A 84 -5.91 8.67 1.61
CA ALA A 84 -6.69 7.46 1.88
C ALA A 84 -8.18 7.74 2.18
N PRO A 85 -8.57 8.72 3.02
CA PRO A 85 -9.97 9.03 3.29
C PRO A 85 -10.76 9.41 2.03
N ASP A 86 -10.26 10.35 1.23
CA ASP A 86 -10.88 10.79 -0.04
C ASP A 86 -11.17 9.66 -1.02
N MET A 87 -10.38 8.58 -0.93
CA MET A 87 -10.46 7.44 -1.84
C MET A 87 -11.18 6.24 -1.23
N THR A 88 -11.80 6.35 -0.05
CA THR A 88 -12.43 5.23 0.70
C THR A 88 -13.46 4.47 -0.14
N ASP A 89 -14.43 5.17 -0.73
CA ASP A 89 -15.52 4.55 -1.50
C ASP A 89 -15.06 3.99 -2.85
N ARG A 90 -13.90 4.43 -3.33
CA ARG A 90 -13.36 4.09 -4.65
C ARG A 90 -12.72 2.70 -4.65
N GLN A 91 -13.36 1.72 -5.28
CA GLN A 91 -12.82 0.36 -5.44
C GLN A 91 -11.81 0.26 -6.62
N GLY A 92 -10.70 0.99 -6.51
CA GLY A 92 -9.63 0.99 -7.53
C GLY A 92 -9.72 2.11 -8.57
N GLY A 93 -8.70 2.21 -9.43
CA GLY A 93 -8.60 3.31 -10.39
C GLY A 93 -8.34 4.68 -9.73
N TYR A 94 -7.43 4.70 -8.76
CA TYR A 94 -7.06 5.89 -7.97
C TYR A 94 -6.27 6.95 -8.76
N THR A 95 -5.65 6.55 -9.88
CA THR A 95 -4.84 7.44 -10.73
C THR A 95 -5.41 7.52 -12.15
N ARG A 96 -5.50 8.73 -12.71
CA ARG A 96 -5.81 8.97 -14.13
C ARG A 96 -4.51 9.26 -14.89
N ILE A 97 -4.43 8.84 -16.15
CA ILE A 97 -3.36 9.26 -17.09
C ILE A 97 -4.01 10.04 -18.22
N THR A 98 -3.54 11.25 -18.45
CA THR A 98 -3.94 12.13 -19.56
C THR A 98 -2.74 12.32 -20.47
N LYS A 99 -2.88 11.99 -21.77
CA LYS A 99 -1.79 12.18 -22.74
C LYS A 99 -1.63 13.66 -23.08
N ILE A 100 -0.39 14.11 -23.21
CA ILE A 100 -0.02 15.45 -23.71
C ILE A 100 0.69 15.27 -25.06
N GLY A 101 0.85 16.36 -25.82
CA GLY A 101 1.76 16.39 -26.96
C GLY A 101 3.19 15.99 -26.62
N ASN A 102 3.95 15.60 -27.64
CA ASN A 102 5.30 15.06 -27.48
C ASN A 102 6.30 16.14 -27.05
N ARG A 103 7.35 15.71 -26.34
CA ARG A 103 8.44 16.60 -25.90
C ARG A 103 9.29 17.08 -27.08
N LYS A 104 9.55 18.39 -27.14
CA LYS A 104 10.49 18.99 -28.10
C LYS A 104 11.91 18.47 -27.85
N GLY A 105 12.60 18.05 -28.92
CA GLY A 105 13.97 17.51 -28.87
C GLY A 105 14.00 16.01 -29.17
N ASP A 106 13.47 15.18 -28.26
CA ASP A 106 13.48 13.71 -28.39
C ASP A 106 12.15 13.11 -28.88
N ASN A 107 11.13 13.94 -29.13
CA ASN A 107 9.79 13.54 -29.56
C ASN A 107 9.13 12.50 -28.63
N ALA A 108 9.54 12.43 -27.36
CA ALA A 108 9.02 11.45 -26.43
C ALA A 108 7.54 11.73 -26.10
N PRO A 109 6.65 10.71 -26.11
CA PRO A 109 5.26 10.89 -25.75
C PRO A 109 5.13 11.21 -24.25
N MET A 110 4.53 12.37 -23.94
CA MET A 110 4.35 12.85 -22.59
C MET A 110 2.94 12.55 -22.08
N ALA A 111 2.81 12.43 -20.76
CA ALA A 111 1.53 12.26 -20.09
C ALA A 111 1.56 12.86 -18.69
N VAL A 112 0.45 13.44 -18.29
CA VAL A 112 0.15 13.73 -16.89
C VAL A 112 -0.34 12.45 -16.22
N ILE A 113 0.11 12.18 -15.00
CA ILE A 113 -0.54 11.24 -14.10
C ILE A 113 -0.98 11.98 -12.83
N GLU A 114 -2.25 11.79 -12.46
CA GLU A 114 -2.93 12.54 -11.39
C GLU A 114 -3.75 11.63 -10.48
N LEU A 115 -3.95 12.04 -9.24
CA LEU A 115 -4.82 11.40 -8.27
C LEU A 115 -6.29 11.80 -8.50
N VAL A 116 -7.19 10.81 -8.53
CA VAL A 116 -8.62 11.03 -8.75
C VAL A 116 -9.31 11.38 -7.44
N ARG A 117 -9.28 12.67 -7.08
CA ARG A 117 -9.96 13.25 -5.91
C ARG A 117 -11.48 13.47 -6.12
N GLU A 118 -11.95 13.43 -7.36
CA GLU A 118 -13.39 13.52 -7.67
C GLU A 118 -14.16 12.40 -6.96
N PRO A 119 -15.25 12.69 -6.22
CA PRO A 119 -16.09 11.66 -5.62
C PRO A 119 -16.71 10.76 -6.69
N LEU A 120 -16.99 9.50 -6.35
CA LEU A 120 -17.68 8.61 -7.28
C LEU A 120 -19.10 9.12 -7.56
N SER A 121 -19.41 9.37 -8.83
CA SER A 121 -20.76 9.71 -9.28
C SER A 121 -21.79 8.72 -8.73
N PRO A 122 -22.94 9.18 -8.20
CA PRO A 122 -23.93 8.31 -7.55
C PRO A 122 -24.46 7.21 -8.49
N LYS A 123 -24.47 7.45 -9.80
CA LYS A 123 -24.82 6.44 -10.82
C LYS A 123 -23.89 5.21 -10.84
N LYS A 124 -22.69 5.30 -10.27
CA LYS A 124 -21.76 4.16 -10.12
C LYS A 124 -21.89 3.48 -8.76
N ALA A 125 -22.28 4.21 -7.73
CA ALA A 125 -22.61 3.64 -6.42
C ALA A 125 -23.83 2.72 -6.52
N THR A 126 -24.92 3.17 -7.16
CA THR A 126 -26.14 2.36 -7.34
C THR A 126 -25.91 1.09 -8.17
N VAL A 127 -25.02 1.13 -9.17
CA VAL A 127 -24.63 -0.06 -9.94
C VAL A 127 -23.83 -1.03 -9.08
N ALA A 128 -22.90 -0.56 -8.25
CA ALA A 128 -22.14 -1.41 -7.33
C ALA A 128 -23.04 -2.08 -6.26
N GLU A 129 -24.05 -1.38 -5.77
CA GLU A 129 -25.07 -1.93 -4.87
C GLU A 129 -25.94 -2.99 -5.56
N ALA A 130 -26.37 -2.75 -6.80
CA ALA A 130 -27.14 -3.71 -7.60
C ALA A 130 -26.33 -4.98 -7.95
N GLU A 131 -25.04 -4.83 -8.28
CA GLU A 131 -24.10 -5.95 -8.48
C GLU A 131 -23.85 -6.73 -7.18
N ALA A 132 -23.75 -6.05 -6.03
CA ALA A 132 -23.61 -6.70 -4.74
C ALA A 132 -24.88 -7.49 -4.34
N ALA A 133 -26.06 -6.93 -4.59
CA ALA A 133 -27.35 -7.59 -4.33
C ALA A 133 -27.54 -8.84 -5.20
N THR A 134 -27.29 -8.74 -6.51
CA THR A 134 -27.38 -9.89 -7.43
C THR A 134 -26.33 -10.96 -7.11
N LYS A 135 -25.11 -10.60 -6.70
CA LYS A 135 -24.08 -11.55 -6.29
C LYS A 135 -24.41 -12.28 -4.97
N ARG A 136 -25.13 -11.64 -4.04
CA ARG A 136 -25.68 -12.28 -2.84
C ARG A 136 -26.78 -13.28 -3.22
N ALA A 137 -27.81 -12.82 -3.94
CA ALA A 137 -28.89 -13.69 -4.41
C ALA A 137 -28.40 -14.91 -5.22
N ALA A 138 -27.39 -14.74 -6.08
CA ALA A 138 -26.79 -15.84 -6.83
C ALA A 138 -26.00 -16.82 -5.94
N LYS A 139 -25.41 -16.37 -4.83
CA LYS A 139 -24.76 -17.23 -3.84
C LYS A 139 -25.81 -18.03 -3.07
N ASP A 140 -26.91 -17.41 -2.68
CA ASP A 140 -27.99 -18.03 -1.90
C ASP A 140 -28.74 -19.09 -2.73
N LEU A 141 -29.04 -18.79 -3.99
CA LEU A 141 -29.60 -19.77 -4.95
C LEU A 141 -28.67 -20.96 -5.23
N LYS A 142 -27.34 -20.76 -5.12
CA LYS A 142 -26.36 -21.84 -5.27
C LYS A 142 -26.18 -22.65 -3.98
N ALA A 143 -26.34 -22.02 -2.82
CA ALA A 143 -26.35 -22.69 -1.51
C ALA A 143 -27.64 -23.51 -1.26
N ALA A 144 -28.76 -23.14 -1.89
CA ALA A 144 -30.03 -23.88 -1.80
C ALA A 144 -30.10 -25.16 -2.67
N LYS A 145 -29.13 -25.40 -3.56
CA LYS A 145 -29.14 -26.51 -4.54
C LYS A 145 -28.45 -27.85 -4.17
N PRO A 146 -27.71 -28.06 -3.06
CA PRO A 146 -27.07 -29.35 -2.77
C PRO A 146 -27.98 -30.38 -2.09
N ALA A 147 -29.21 -30.02 -1.69
CA ALA A 147 -30.07 -30.84 -0.83
C ALA A 147 -31.14 -31.70 -1.55
N LYS A 148 -31.20 -31.71 -2.89
CA LYS A 148 -32.29 -32.40 -3.64
C LYS A 148 -31.81 -33.32 -4.77
N ALA A 149 -30.69 -34.03 -4.56
CA ALA A 149 -30.16 -35.03 -5.48
C ALA A 149 -29.76 -36.37 -4.82
N ALA A 150 -30.16 -36.60 -3.56
CA ALA A 150 -29.76 -37.79 -2.78
C ALA A 150 -30.93 -38.42 -2.00
N LYS A 151 -32.07 -38.68 -2.66
CA LYS A 151 -33.15 -39.52 -2.09
C LYS A 151 -34.07 -40.16 -3.14
N ALA A 152 -33.53 -41.02 -4.01
CA ALA A 152 -34.30 -41.98 -4.82
C ALA A 152 -33.41 -43.02 -5.54
N ALA A 153 -32.81 -43.98 -4.81
CA ALA A 153 -32.49 -45.32 -5.31
C ALA A 153 -31.81 -46.20 -4.25
N LYS A 154 -32.31 -47.43 -4.13
CA LYS A 154 -31.82 -48.64 -3.43
C LYS A 154 -32.16 -48.85 -1.95
N SER A 155 -32.59 -50.09 -1.73
CA SER A 155 -33.07 -50.76 -0.52
C SER A 155 -32.15 -51.95 -0.21
N GLU A 156 -32.15 -52.38 1.07
CA GLU A 156 -31.64 -53.68 1.58
C GLU A 156 -30.10 -53.89 1.51
N VAL A 157 -29.40 -54.51 2.49
CA VAL A 157 -29.70 -55.06 3.84
C VAL A 157 -28.36 -55.19 4.62
N SER A 158 -28.38 -55.33 5.97
CA SER A 158 -27.26 -55.72 6.89
C SER A 158 -26.09 -54.72 7.03
N ASP A 159 -25.34 -54.60 8.16
CA ASP A 159 -25.33 -55.36 9.43
C ASP A 159 -24.86 -54.51 10.65
N GLU A 160 -24.77 -55.14 11.82
CA GLU A 160 -24.49 -54.65 13.19
C GLU A 160 -23.45 -53.53 13.49
N THR A 161 -23.93 -52.54 14.29
CA THR A 161 -23.40 -52.01 15.59
C THR A 161 -21.92 -51.48 15.69
N PRO A 162 -21.41 -50.93 16.83
CA PRO A 162 -20.73 -49.63 16.80
C PRO A 162 -19.25 -49.71 17.28
N VAL A 163 -18.56 -48.57 17.33
CA VAL A 163 -17.66 -48.16 18.44
C VAL A 163 -17.22 -46.70 18.22
N SER A 164 -17.23 -45.96 19.33
CA SER A 164 -16.70 -44.60 19.49
C SER A 164 -15.18 -44.60 19.60
N ASP A 165 -14.52 -43.50 19.20
CA ASP A 165 -13.62 -42.87 20.17
C ASP A 165 -13.40 -41.37 19.92
N GLU A 166 -13.47 -40.60 20.99
CA GLU A 166 -12.89 -39.26 21.06
C GLU A 166 -11.42 -39.38 21.45
N THR A 167 -10.59 -38.41 21.10
CA THR A 167 -9.62 -37.86 22.07
C THR A 167 -9.06 -36.54 21.56
N ALA A 168 -9.56 -35.46 22.14
CA ALA A 168 -8.79 -34.22 22.21
C ALA A 168 -7.78 -34.38 23.37
N VAL A 169 -6.53 -33.95 23.16
CA VAL A 169 -5.58 -33.73 24.24
C VAL A 169 -5.12 -32.28 24.16
N SER A 170 -5.64 -31.48 25.07
CA SER A 170 -5.07 -30.20 25.49
C SER A 170 -3.88 -30.45 26.40
N ASP A 171 -2.82 -29.65 26.28
CA ASP A 171 -1.84 -29.51 27.35
C ASP A 171 -1.50 -28.03 27.57
N GLU A 172 -1.32 -27.66 28.83
CA GLU A 172 -1.16 -26.29 29.33
C GLU A 172 0.31 -26.01 29.73
N ILE A 173 0.55 -24.87 30.42
CA ILE A 173 1.76 -24.42 31.15
C ILE A 173 2.99 -24.10 30.25
N VAL A 174 3.89 -23.13 30.55
CA VAL A 174 4.17 -22.32 31.76
C VAL A 174 4.39 -20.83 31.40
N ALA A 175 3.98 -19.90 32.27
CA ALA A 175 4.49 -18.51 32.32
C ALA A 175 5.43 -18.33 33.53
N PRO A 176 6.44 -17.44 33.43
CA PRO A 176 6.65 -16.52 34.54
C PRO A 176 6.95 -15.08 34.10
N ALA A 177 6.39 -14.12 34.84
CA ALA A 177 7.00 -12.81 35.04
C ALA A 177 7.96 -12.88 36.24
N VAL A 178 8.96 -11.99 36.35
CA VAL A 178 9.08 -10.94 37.40
C VAL A 178 10.24 -9.96 37.03
N VAL A 179 10.06 -8.64 37.30
CA VAL A 179 11.06 -7.54 37.52
C VAL A 179 12.19 -7.29 36.48
N GLU A 180 12.84 -6.11 36.37
CA GLU A 180 12.90 -4.90 37.23
C GLU A 180 12.54 -3.61 36.47
N ALA A 181 12.27 -2.54 37.24
CA ALA A 181 12.23 -1.17 36.77
C ALA A 181 13.13 -0.32 37.68
N GLU A 182 13.93 0.57 37.09
CA GLU A 182 14.55 1.66 37.85
C GLU A 182 14.61 2.94 36.98
N ALA A 183 14.30 4.08 37.59
CA ALA A 183 14.25 5.38 36.94
C ALA A 183 14.59 6.49 37.94
N VAL A 184 15.66 7.21 37.66
CA VAL A 184 16.10 8.49 38.25
C VAL A 184 16.87 9.17 37.10
N ALA A 185 16.59 10.38 36.60
CA ALA A 185 16.59 11.69 37.28
C ALA A 185 17.93 11.88 38.05
N GLU A 186 18.67 12.98 37.97
CA GLU A 186 18.38 14.38 37.61
C GLU A 186 19.74 15.12 37.49
N ALA A 187 19.92 16.08 36.57
CA ALA A 187 20.90 17.18 36.67
C ALA A 187 20.85 18.09 35.42
N GLU A 188 20.69 19.39 35.63
CA GLU A 188 20.60 20.44 34.61
C GLU A 188 21.72 21.49 34.81
N ALA A 189 22.06 22.25 33.75
CA ALA A 189 22.95 23.42 33.74
C ALA A 189 24.45 23.13 34.05
N VAL A 190 25.48 23.86 33.59
CA VAL A 190 25.71 25.12 32.82
C VAL A 190 26.93 24.84 31.89
N VAL A 191 27.29 25.55 30.81
CA VAL A 191 27.52 26.99 30.57
C VAL A 191 27.44 27.27 29.05
N ALA A 192 26.99 28.46 28.66
CA ALA A 192 27.27 29.09 27.36
C ALA A 192 27.86 30.50 27.61
N GLN A 193 28.42 31.14 26.57
CA GLN A 193 29.29 32.35 26.58
C GLN A 193 30.78 31.99 26.81
N ASP A 194 31.77 32.57 26.12
CA ASP A 194 31.86 33.67 25.12
C ASP A 194 32.71 33.20 23.91
N ALA A 195 32.49 33.60 22.65
CA ALA A 195 32.59 34.91 22.00
C ALA A 195 34.04 35.41 21.76
N ASP A 196 34.34 35.67 20.48
CA ASP A 196 35.42 36.49 19.88
C ASP A 196 36.89 36.30 20.32
N ASP A 197 37.69 35.73 19.40
CA ASP A 197 38.88 36.44 18.91
C ASP A 197 39.03 36.25 17.39
N ALA A 198 39.19 37.37 16.70
CA ALA A 198 39.35 37.46 15.26
C ALA A 198 40.42 38.51 14.92
N THR A 199 41.68 38.09 14.94
CA THR A 199 42.81 38.77 14.31
C THR A 199 43.62 37.70 13.56
N ASP A 200 43.54 37.65 12.23
CA ASP A 200 44.28 38.50 11.28
C ASP A 200 45.80 38.27 11.32
N ASP A 201 46.27 37.34 10.48
CA ASP A 201 47.51 37.57 9.73
C ASP A 201 47.39 36.96 8.32
N SER A 202 47.87 37.70 7.33
CA SER A 202 47.71 37.42 5.90
C SER A 202 49.05 37.45 5.17
N SER A 203 49.80 36.34 5.24
CA SER A 203 50.94 36.09 4.35
C SER A 203 50.93 34.61 3.91
N ASN A 204 50.57 34.28 2.67
CA ASN A 204 51.37 34.48 1.46
C ASN A 204 52.78 33.87 1.55
N THR A 205 52.91 32.58 1.25
CA THR A 205 53.85 32.16 0.21
C THR A 205 53.47 30.81 -0.40
N LYS A 206 53.69 30.70 -1.71
CA LYS A 206 53.47 29.52 -2.54
C LYS A 206 54.84 28.95 -2.91
N ALA A 207 55.03 27.66 -2.72
CA ALA A 207 56.15 26.87 -3.23
C ALA A 207 55.60 25.50 -3.69
#